data_AF-A0A1B6IQ53-F1
#
_entry.id   AF-A0A1B6IQ53-F1
#
_cell.length_a   1.000
_cell.length_b   1.000
_cell.length_c   1.000
_cell.angle_alpha   90.00
_cell.angle_beta   90.00
_cell.angle_gamma   90.00
#
_symmetry.space_group_name_H-M   'P 1'
#
loop_
_entity.id
_entity.type
_entity.pdbx_description
1 polymer ?
#
loop_
_entity_poly.entity_id
_entity_poly.type
_entity_poly.pdbx_seq_one_letter_code
_entity_poly.pdbx_strand_id
1 'polypeptide(L)'
;MAKLVDVYRNDEQKLGRRQLPLQIDETLTMVMDLNSMGFLNDNPIVKGKELDEFTTKYKVLSPEEVKFAFQVNRKDLLNILSQTIPCVGCRRSVERLFYQLMKSGHPALDPLVILKEGYLTLQDDHLGWPHLLCTLLHGHSARLNDLVDSQLRSKKSRRCVLHSLDSQRTRVLSTAWRDVWSVMKPQCRDEVVLIDASALMATLENYLRKHRFCGECRTKVLRAYALLVEEPDPAQEKGYVPALYAGIKRCLPDKHIHLQTKTEYISDLITRAEPELMGSRRERHAKTLEIAQEEVLTCLGICVYERLHRIQLRLRE
;
A
#
# COMPACT_ATOMS: atom_id res chain seq x y z
N MET A 1 -8.01 7.71 -4.50
CA MET A 1 -6.92 6.98 -3.81
C MET A 1 -5.63 7.22 -4.59
N ALA A 2 -4.47 7.11 -3.95
CA ALA A 2 -3.18 7.19 -4.65
C ALA A 2 -3.04 6.04 -5.64
N LYS A 3 -2.25 6.24 -6.70
CA LYS A 3 -2.00 5.20 -7.71
C LYS A 3 -0.73 4.42 -7.39
N LEU A 4 -0.70 3.14 -7.75
CA LEU A 4 0.49 2.29 -7.67
C LEU A 4 1.02 2.10 -9.09
N VAL A 5 2.11 2.79 -9.39
CA VAL A 5 2.54 3.03 -10.77
C VAL A 5 3.75 2.22 -11.20
N ASP A 6 4.49 1.65 -10.25
CA ASP A 6 5.64 0.80 -10.53
C ASP A 6 6.05 -0.02 -9.29
N VAL A 7 7.05 -0.87 -9.46
CA VAL A 7 7.72 -1.63 -8.39
C VAL A 7 9.07 -0.95 -8.13
N TYR A 8 9.37 -0.66 -6.87
CA TYR A 8 10.60 0.01 -6.48
C TYR A 8 11.68 -1.04 -6.17
N ARG A 9 12.65 -1.19 -7.07
CA ARG A 9 13.65 -2.27 -6.98
C ARG A 9 14.95 -1.85 -6.30
N ASN A 10 15.36 -0.59 -6.46
CA ASN A 10 16.60 -0.08 -5.88
C ASN A 10 16.55 1.45 -5.69
N ASP A 11 17.52 1.97 -4.93
CA ASP A 11 17.63 3.41 -4.63
C ASP A 11 18.10 4.27 -5.81
N GLU A 12 18.48 3.65 -6.92
CA GLU A 12 18.85 4.34 -8.16
C GLU A 12 17.63 4.65 -9.05
N GLN A 13 16.49 4.02 -8.77
CA GLN A 13 15.25 4.21 -9.52
C GLN A 13 14.74 5.64 -9.34
N LYS A 14 14.77 6.42 -10.42
CA LYS A 14 14.29 7.80 -10.43
C LYS A 14 12.78 7.85 -10.29
N LEU A 15 12.31 8.52 -9.24
CA LEU A 15 10.89 8.76 -9.00
C LEU A 15 10.43 10.06 -9.66
N GLY A 16 9.22 10.03 -10.19
CA GLY A 16 8.56 11.21 -10.75
C GLY A 16 8.04 12.17 -9.67
N ARG A 17 7.53 13.30 -10.14
CA ARG A 17 6.89 14.32 -9.30
C ARG A 17 5.78 13.70 -8.45
N ARG A 18 5.77 13.97 -7.14
CA ARG A 18 4.80 13.46 -6.15
C ARG A 18 4.76 11.93 -6.07
N GLN A 19 5.88 11.28 -6.33
CA GLN A 19 6.03 9.84 -6.15
C GLN A 19 6.96 9.52 -4.99
N LEU A 20 6.69 8.39 -4.32
CA LEU A 20 7.50 7.88 -3.22
C LEU A 20 7.49 6.35 -3.16
N PRO A 21 8.55 5.73 -2.63
CA PRO A 21 8.55 4.31 -2.33
C PRO A 21 7.59 4.04 -1.17
N LEU A 22 6.66 3.11 -1.40
CA LEU A 22 5.74 2.58 -0.42
C LEU A 22 6.18 1.15 -0.08
N GLN A 23 6.87 1.00 1.05
CA GLN A 23 7.24 -0.31 1.57
C GLN A 23 5.98 -1.04 2.06
N ILE A 24 5.71 -2.20 1.47
CA ILE A 24 4.57 -3.06 1.81
C ILE A 24 4.99 -4.08 2.87
N ASP A 25 6.09 -4.77 2.61
CA ASP A 25 6.76 -5.70 3.51
C ASP A 25 8.28 -5.75 3.20
N GLU A 26 8.95 -6.81 3.60
CA GLU A 26 10.39 -6.99 3.40
C GLU A 26 10.77 -7.27 1.94
N THR A 27 9.85 -7.84 1.15
CA THR A 27 10.13 -8.27 -0.23
C THR A 27 9.50 -7.37 -1.29
N LEU A 28 8.48 -6.59 -0.92
CA LEU A 28 7.75 -5.74 -1.85
C LEU A 28 7.74 -4.27 -1.43
N THR A 29 8.33 -3.44 -2.29
CA THR A 29 8.18 -1.98 -2.26
C THR A 29 7.61 -1.52 -3.59
N MET A 30 6.56 -0.69 -3.56
CA MET A 30 5.91 -0.16 -4.75
C MET A 30 6.12 1.33 -4.87
N VAL A 31 5.99 1.88 -6.07
CA VAL A 31 5.97 3.34 -6.28
C VAL A 31 4.54 3.85 -6.14
N MET A 32 4.31 4.64 -5.09
CA MET A 32 3.05 5.33 -4.86
C MET A 32 3.07 6.70 -5.53
N ASP A 33 2.02 7.03 -6.25
CA ASP A 33 1.82 8.30 -6.95
C ASP A 33 0.67 9.09 -6.32
N LEU A 34 1.00 10.29 -5.82
CA LEU A 34 0.09 11.18 -5.10
C LEU A 34 -0.53 12.26 -5.99
N ASN A 35 -0.25 12.31 -7.30
CA ASN A 35 -0.75 13.38 -8.18
C ASN A 35 -2.28 13.44 -8.21
N SER A 36 -2.96 12.31 -8.08
CA SER A 36 -4.43 12.24 -8.06
C SER A 36 -5.07 12.60 -6.72
N MET A 37 -4.28 12.94 -5.69
CA MET A 37 -4.80 13.21 -4.35
C MET A 37 -5.21 14.67 -4.14
N GLY A 38 -4.81 15.60 -5.01
CA GLY A 38 -5.21 17.01 -4.94
C GLY A 38 -4.70 17.73 -3.68
N PHE A 39 -3.63 17.25 -3.06
CA PHE A 39 -3.08 17.85 -1.84
C PHE A 39 -2.54 19.26 -2.08
N LEU A 40 -2.04 19.53 -3.28
CA LEU A 40 -1.38 20.78 -3.65
C LEU A 40 -1.98 21.27 -4.97
N ASN A 41 -2.46 22.52 -4.96
CA ASN A 41 -3.04 23.17 -6.13
C ASN A 41 -1.94 23.94 -6.85
N ASP A 42 -1.51 23.41 -8.00
CA ASP A 42 -0.54 24.09 -8.87
C ASP A 42 -1.19 25.24 -9.67
N ASN A 43 -2.52 25.24 -9.77
CA ASN A 43 -3.27 26.22 -10.53
C ASN A 43 -3.64 27.43 -9.67
N PRO A 44 -3.40 28.68 -10.12
CA PRO A 44 -3.72 29.86 -9.33
C PRO A 44 -5.23 30.02 -9.15
N ILE A 45 -5.71 29.94 -7.91
CA ILE A 45 -7.13 30.07 -7.57
C ILE A 45 -7.45 31.50 -7.09
N VAL A 46 -6.50 32.12 -6.39
CA VAL A 46 -6.66 33.47 -5.83
C VAL A 46 -6.45 34.52 -6.92
N LYS A 47 -7.36 35.49 -7.02
CA LYS A 47 -7.33 36.56 -8.03
C LYS A 47 -7.80 37.90 -7.46
N GLY A 48 -7.49 38.98 -8.17
CA GLY A 48 -7.94 40.33 -7.84
C GLY A 48 -7.31 40.84 -6.54
N LYS A 49 -8.10 41.55 -5.73
CA LYS A 49 -7.61 42.32 -4.59
C LYS A 49 -6.76 41.51 -3.59
N GLU A 50 -7.14 40.27 -3.28
CA GLU A 50 -6.39 39.43 -2.35
C GLU A 50 -4.99 39.09 -2.88
N LEU A 51 -4.87 38.82 -4.18
CA LEU A 51 -3.59 38.56 -4.83
C LEU A 51 -2.73 39.83 -4.89
N ASP A 52 -3.35 40.99 -5.16
CA ASP A 52 -2.66 42.27 -5.21
C ASP A 52 -2.10 42.65 -3.82
N GLU A 53 -2.88 42.45 -2.77
CA GLU A 53 -2.46 42.65 -1.38
C GLU A 53 -1.31 41.72 -0.99
N PHE A 54 -1.42 40.43 -1.33
CA PHE A 54 -0.34 39.46 -1.08
C PHE A 54 0.93 39.85 -1.82
N THR A 55 0.82 40.19 -3.10
CA THR A 55 1.96 40.57 -3.96
C THR A 55 2.64 41.84 -3.44
N THR A 56 1.87 42.81 -2.95
CA THR A 56 2.41 44.03 -2.35
C THR A 56 3.22 43.72 -1.09
N LYS A 57 2.72 42.84 -0.21
CA LYS A 57 3.44 42.41 1.00
C LYS A 57 4.66 41.56 0.67
N TYR A 58 4.55 40.66 -0.31
CA TYR A 58 5.66 39.82 -0.77
C TYR A 58 6.84 40.67 -1.23
N LYS A 59 6.60 41.75 -1.99
CA LYS A 59 7.64 42.66 -2.52
C LYS A 59 8.40 43.43 -1.44
N VAL A 60 7.94 43.44 -0.19
CA VAL A 60 8.65 44.06 0.94
C VAL A 60 9.84 43.21 1.38
N LEU A 61 9.76 41.90 1.19
CA LEU A 61 10.79 40.95 1.62
C LEU A 61 11.85 40.77 0.53
N SER A 62 13.11 40.70 0.94
CA SER A 62 14.21 40.22 0.10
C SER A 62 14.04 38.73 -0.24
N PRO A 63 14.66 38.23 -1.32
CA PRO A 63 14.62 36.80 -1.65
C PRO A 63 15.07 35.89 -0.51
N GLU A 64 16.08 36.31 0.27
CA GLU A 64 16.59 35.59 1.42
C GLU A 64 15.57 35.56 2.57
N GLU A 65 14.88 36.67 2.83
CA GLU A 65 13.83 36.76 3.84
C GLU A 65 12.62 35.90 3.45
N VAL A 66 12.23 35.89 2.18
CA VAL A 66 11.18 34.99 1.66
C VAL A 66 11.59 33.54 1.88
N LYS A 67 12.82 33.15 1.49
CA LYS A 67 13.31 31.79 1.69
C LYS A 67 13.29 31.38 3.16
N PHE A 68 13.74 32.26 4.05
CA PHE A 68 13.73 32.01 5.49
C PHE A 68 12.30 31.90 6.05
N ALA A 69 11.36 32.72 5.58
CA ALA A 69 9.97 32.68 6.03
C ALA A 69 9.24 31.36 5.70
N PHE A 70 9.66 30.64 4.66
CA PHE A 70 9.10 29.33 4.29
C PHE A 70 9.85 28.14 4.89
N GLN A 71 10.90 28.36 5.69
CA GLN A 71 11.62 27.28 6.34
C GLN A 71 10.97 26.89 7.67
N VAL A 72 10.65 25.61 7.81
CA VAL A 72 10.18 25.01 9.06
C VAL A 72 11.16 23.92 9.46
N ASN A 73 11.80 24.08 10.62
CA ASN A 73 12.71 23.04 11.11
C ASN A 73 11.93 21.83 11.63
N ARG A 74 12.61 20.68 11.67
CA ARG A 74 12.04 19.42 12.16
C ARG A 74 11.41 19.52 13.55
N LYS A 75 12.03 20.24 14.50
CA LYS A 75 11.53 20.31 15.88
C LYS A 75 10.16 21.00 15.91
N ASP A 76 10.03 22.10 15.20
CA ASP A 76 8.79 22.87 15.13
C ASP A 76 7.69 22.09 14.42
N LEU A 77 8.02 21.40 13.32
CA LEU A 77 7.08 20.52 12.61
C LEU A 77 6.53 19.42 13.53
N LEU A 78 7.41 18.70 14.24
CA LEU A 78 6.99 17.62 15.14
C LEU A 78 6.21 18.15 16.36
N ASN A 79 6.55 19.35 16.85
CA ASN A 79 5.80 20.01 17.91
C ASN A 79 4.37 20.36 17.46
N ILE A 80 4.20 20.94 16.28
CA ILE A 80 2.88 21.25 15.71
C ILE A 80 2.08 19.95 15.51
N LEU A 81 2.69 18.90 14.96
CA LEU A 81 2.04 17.60 14.80
C LEU A 81 1.59 17.00 16.13
N SER A 82 2.35 17.20 17.20
CA SER A 82 2.01 16.71 18.54
C SER A 82 0.74 17.34 19.11
N GLN A 83 0.47 18.59 18.74
CA GLN A 83 -0.67 19.39 19.21
C GLN A 83 -1.91 19.22 18.32
N THR A 84 -1.70 19.05 17.01
CA THR A 84 -2.78 18.99 16.01
C THR A 84 -3.30 17.57 15.76
N ILE A 85 -2.43 16.57 15.80
CA ILE A 85 -2.79 15.17 15.48
C ILE A 85 -2.85 14.33 16.77
N PRO A 86 -4.04 13.91 17.23
CA PRO A 86 -4.15 13.16 18.47
C PRO A 86 -3.70 11.70 18.35
N CYS A 87 -3.68 11.14 17.13
CA CYS A 87 -3.26 9.77 16.92
C CYS A 87 -1.74 9.64 16.94
N VAL A 88 -1.20 8.93 17.96
CA VAL A 88 0.24 8.66 18.08
C VAL A 88 0.79 7.89 16.88
N GLY A 89 0.00 7.00 16.28
CA GLY A 89 0.39 6.25 15.08
C GLY A 89 0.66 7.18 13.90
N CYS A 90 -0.30 8.04 13.55
CA CYS A 90 -0.16 9.04 12.48
C CYS A 90 1.08 9.92 12.69
N ARG A 91 1.31 10.41 13.91
CA ARG A 91 2.49 11.23 14.22
C ARG A 91 3.80 10.49 13.93
N ARG A 92 3.90 9.22 14.34
CA ARG A 92 5.08 8.39 14.07
C ARG A 92 5.24 8.08 12.57
N SER A 93 4.14 7.88 11.85
CA SER A 93 4.18 7.64 10.40
C SER A 93 4.67 8.87 9.64
N VAL A 94 4.21 10.06 10.00
CA VAL A 94 4.69 11.34 9.44
C VAL A 94 6.16 11.56 9.79
N GLU A 95 6.57 11.32 11.03
CA GLU A 95 7.98 11.45 11.45
C GLU A 95 8.89 10.50 10.65
N ARG A 96 8.49 9.23 10.50
CA ARG A 96 9.23 8.25 9.68
C ARG A 96 9.34 8.71 8.23
N LEU A 97 8.23 9.17 7.63
CA LEU A 97 8.24 9.69 6.26
C LEU A 97 9.17 10.90 6.13
N PHE A 98 9.15 11.81 7.09
CA PHE A 98 10.05 12.97 7.11
C PHE A 98 11.52 12.53 7.04
N TYR A 99 11.93 11.58 7.88
CA TYR A 99 13.31 11.06 7.86
C TYR A 99 13.65 10.32 6.56
N GLN A 100 12.70 9.56 5.99
CA GLN A 100 12.90 8.89 4.71
C GLN A 100 13.12 9.90 3.58
N LEU A 101 12.32 10.96 3.52
CA LEU A 101 12.45 12.02 2.51
C LEU A 101 13.72 12.85 2.74
N MET A 102 14.09 13.13 4.00
CA MET A 102 15.34 13.80 4.34
C MET A 102 16.57 13.01 3.85
N LYS A 103 16.54 11.68 3.95
CA LYS A 103 17.64 10.81 3.49
C LYS A 103 17.67 10.65 1.96
N SER A 104 16.50 10.44 1.35
CA SER A 104 16.38 10.08 -0.08
C SER A 104 16.34 11.28 -1.02
N GLY A 105 15.80 12.41 -0.59
CA GLY A 105 15.56 13.59 -1.44
C GLY A 105 14.46 13.37 -2.49
N HIS A 106 13.59 12.37 -2.34
CA HIS A 106 12.54 12.11 -3.32
C HIS A 106 11.51 13.27 -3.39
N PRO A 107 11.01 13.62 -4.59
CA PRO A 107 10.10 14.75 -4.82
C PRO A 107 8.64 14.42 -4.44
N ALA A 108 8.43 13.75 -3.30
CA ALA A 108 7.13 13.21 -2.90
C ALA A 108 6.09 14.28 -2.55
N LEU A 109 6.55 15.44 -2.06
CA LEU A 109 5.70 16.52 -1.53
C LEU A 109 5.68 17.77 -2.42
N ASP A 110 6.18 17.66 -3.66
CA ASP A 110 6.34 18.79 -4.57
C ASP A 110 5.10 19.72 -4.64
N PRO A 111 5.28 21.05 -4.45
CA PRO A 111 6.56 21.78 -4.44
C PRO A 111 7.28 21.86 -3.08
N LEU A 112 6.77 21.21 -2.03
CA LEU A 112 7.46 21.13 -0.75
C LEU A 112 8.64 20.16 -0.82
N VAL A 113 9.75 20.54 -0.20
CA VAL A 113 10.99 19.76 -0.15
C VAL A 113 11.52 19.70 1.28
N ILE A 114 12.08 18.54 1.63
CA ILE A 114 12.75 18.33 2.91
C ILE A 114 14.25 18.29 2.63
N LEU A 115 14.97 19.27 3.17
CA LEU A 115 16.42 19.38 3.05
C LEU A 115 17.12 18.41 4.00
N LYS A 116 18.36 18.02 3.68
CA LYS A 116 19.16 17.06 4.48
C LYS A 116 19.45 17.58 5.89
N GLU A 117 19.46 18.90 6.05
CA GLU A 117 19.66 19.62 7.31
C GLU A 117 18.43 19.55 8.23
N GLY A 118 17.31 18.97 7.76
CA GLY A 118 16.09 18.79 8.54
C GLY A 118 15.13 19.98 8.49
N TYR A 119 15.15 20.73 7.39
CA TYR A 119 14.20 21.81 7.11
C TYR A 119 13.21 21.40 6.03
N LEU A 120 11.93 21.66 6.28
CA LEU A 120 10.88 21.69 5.27
C LEU A 120 10.84 23.09 4.64
N THR A 121 10.87 23.19 3.32
CA THR A 121 10.79 24.45 2.56
C THR A 121 10.08 24.23 1.23
N LEU A 122 9.96 25.26 0.41
CA LEU A 122 9.56 25.16 -1.00
C LEU A 122 10.78 25.10 -1.92
N GLN A 123 10.58 24.55 -3.12
CA GLN A 123 11.58 24.64 -4.19
C GLN A 123 11.84 26.11 -4.55
N ASP A 124 13.10 26.42 -4.87
CA ASP A 124 13.55 27.79 -5.15
C ASP A 124 12.83 28.41 -6.36
N ASP A 125 12.48 27.60 -7.36
CA ASP A 125 11.72 28.03 -8.53
C ASP A 125 10.30 28.50 -8.18
N HIS A 126 9.67 27.96 -7.13
CA HIS A 126 8.33 28.34 -6.67
C HIS A 126 8.34 29.59 -5.79
N LEU A 127 9.44 29.84 -5.05
CA LEU A 127 9.58 31.01 -4.17
C LEU A 127 9.54 32.34 -4.93
N GLY A 128 9.92 32.34 -6.21
CA GLY A 128 9.91 33.53 -7.07
C GLY A 128 8.53 33.93 -7.62
N TRP A 129 7.48 33.13 -7.38
CA TRP A 129 6.15 33.36 -7.97
C TRP A 129 5.09 33.64 -6.90
N PRO A 130 4.80 34.92 -6.60
CA PRO A 130 3.85 35.31 -5.53
C PRO A 130 2.47 34.68 -5.68
N HIS A 131 2.02 34.47 -6.92
CA HIS A 131 0.72 33.87 -7.20
C HIS A 131 0.63 32.39 -6.80
N LEU A 132 1.72 31.63 -6.96
CA LEU A 132 1.79 30.24 -6.51
C LEU A 132 1.84 30.16 -4.99
N LEU A 133 2.63 31.03 -4.35
CA LEU A 133 2.71 31.12 -2.88
C LEU A 133 1.37 31.54 -2.25
N CYS A 134 0.70 32.53 -2.84
CA CYS A 134 -0.62 32.98 -2.40
C CYS A 134 -1.62 31.82 -2.48
N THR A 135 -1.63 31.09 -3.59
CA THR A 135 -2.51 29.92 -3.79
C THR A 135 -2.20 28.79 -2.81
N LEU A 136 -0.92 28.53 -2.54
CA LEU A 136 -0.47 27.51 -1.59
C LEU A 136 -0.84 27.83 -0.14
N LEU A 137 -0.98 29.10 0.22
CA LEU A 137 -1.33 29.51 1.59
C LEU A 137 -2.84 29.68 1.75
N HIS A 138 -3.55 30.06 0.70
CA HIS A 138 -4.97 30.40 0.74
C HIS A 138 -5.86 29.17 1.00
N GLY A 139 -6.71 29.24 2.03
CA GLY A 139 -7.70 28.20 2.34
C GLY A 139 -7.13 26.86 2.83
N HIS A 140 -5.80 26.73 2.95
CA HIS A 140 -5.17 25.47 3.36
C HIS A 140 -5.47 25.10 4.82
N SER A 141 -5.59 26.07 5.72
CA SER A 141 -5.92 25.81 7.12
C SER A 141 -7.28 25.11 7.29
N ALA A 142 -8.33 25.61 6.62
CA ALA A 142 -9.66 25.00 6.64
C ALA A 142 -9.62 23.56 6.09
N ARG A 143 -9.01 23.38 4.90
CA ARG A 143 -8.88 22.06 4.26
C ARG A 143 -8.14 21.04 5.13
N LEU A 144 -7.05 21.46 5.79
CA LEU A 144 -6.27 20.58 6.66
C LEU A 144 -7.04 20.24 7.93
N ASN A 145 -7.73 21.20 8.55
CA ASN A 145 -8.57 20.94 9.72
C ASN A 145 -9.72 19.99 9.37
N ASP A 146 -10.42 20.21 8.27
CA ASP A 146 -11.49 19.32 7.79
C ASP A 146 -10.98 17.89 7.55
N LEU A 147 -9.76 17.73 7.02
CA LEU A 147 -9.14 16.42 6.84
C LEU A 147 -8.85 15.74 8.18
N VAL A 148 -8.33 16.47 9.16
CA VAL A 148 -8.02 15.94 10.50
C VAL A 148 -9.30 15.59 11.26
N ASP A 149 -10.36 16.38 11.11
CA ASP A 149 -11.63 16.22 11.83
C ASP A 149 -12.53 15.15 11.22
N SER A 150 -12.47 14.96 9.90
CA SER A 150 -13.19 13.88 9.20
C SER A 150 -12.62 12.48 9.46
N GLN A 151 -11.46 12.37 10.10
CA GLN A 151 -10.89 11.07 10.47
C GLN A 151 -11.68 10.39 11.58
N LEU A 152 -12.28 9.24 11.25
CA LEU A 152 -12.91 8.36 12.22
C LEU A 152 -11.87 7.85 13.25
N ARG A 153 -12.17 8.07 14.53
CA ARG A 153 -11.29 7.74 15.65
C ARG A 153 -12.02 6.98 16.74
N SER A 154 -11.29 6.12 17.42
CA SER A 154 -11.79 5.43 18.61
C SER A 154 -11.99 6.43 19.75
N LYS A 155 -13.19 6.46 20.33
CA LYS A 155 -13.53 7.31 21.48
C LYS A 155 -12.65 7.01 22.71
N LYS A 156 -12.13 5.78 22.85
CA LYS A 156 -11.31 5.35 24.00
C LYS A 156 -9.83 5.67 23.83
N SER A 157 -9.26 5.42 22.65
CA SER A 157 -7.81 5.54 22.43
C SER A 157 -7.38 6.81 21.70
N ARG A 158 -8.33 7.59 21.15
CA ARG A 158 -8.10 8.69 20.20
C ARG A 158 -7.31 8.29 18.94
N ARG A 159 -7.03 7.00 18.76
CA ARG A 159 -6.34 6.47 17.57
C ARG A 159 -7.31 6.43 16.40
N CYS A 160 -6.82 6.70 15.20
CA CYS A 160 -7.59 6.51 13.98
C CYS A 160 -7.86 5.02 13.75
N VAL A 161 -8.80 4.71 12.85
CA VAL A 161 -9.11 3.31 12.50
C VAL A 161 -7.85 2.54 12.09
N LEU A 162 -6.96 3.13 11.29
CA LEU A 162 -5.74 2.47 10.78
C LEU A 162 -4.72 2.12 11.88
N HIS A 163 -4.64 2.93 12.95
CA HIS A 163 -3.70 2.72 14.05
C HIS A 163 -4.37 2.25 15.35
N SER A 164 -5.68 1.98 15.33
CA SER A 164 -6.39 1.28 16.40
C SER A 164 -6.29 -0.23 16.18
N LEU A 165 -6.25 -1.01 17.27
CA LEU A 165 -6.26 -2.47 17.21
C LEU A 165 -7.57 -3.03 16.60
N ASP A 166 -8.64 -2.23 16.56
CA ASP A 166 -9.95 -2.64 16.06
C ASP A 166 -10.01 -2.84 14.52
N SER A 167 -9.14 -2.18 13.75
CA SER A 167 -9.05 -2.40 12.30
C SER A 167 -8.53 -3.80 11.95
N GLN A 168 -7.75 -4.42 12.85
CA GLN A 168 -7.28 -5.79 12.67
C GLN A 168 -8.37 -6.84 12.92
N ARG A 169 -9.45 -6.47 13.61
CA ARG A 169 -10.54 -7.39 14.00
C ARG A 169 -11.72 -7.38 13.04
N THR A 170 -11.95 -6.27 12.35
CA THR A 170 -13.13 -6.11 11.48
C THR A 170 -12.80 -6.59 10.06
N ARG A 171 -12.63 -7.91 9.88
CA ARG A 171 -12.53 -8.54 8.55
C ARG A 171 -13.92 -8.62 7.92
N VAL A 172 -14.51 -7.48 7.59
CA VAL A 172 -15.52 -7.48 6.54
C VAL A 172 -14.71 -7.66 5.26
N LEU A 173 -14.87 -8.80 4.58
CA LEU A 173 -14.32 -9.02 3.25
C LEU A 173 -15.04 -8.08 2.30
N SER A 174 -14.60 -6.83 2.31
CA SER A 174 -15.11 -5.83 1.40
C SER A 174 -14.52 -6.09 0.02
N THR A 175 -15.25 -5.66 -0.99
CA THR A 175 -14.73 -5.44 -2.34
C THR A 175 -13.54 -4.48 -2.38
N ALA A 176 -13.04 -3.99 -1.25
CA ALA A 176 -11.96 -3.01 -1.20
C ALA A 176 -10.62 -3.51 -1.74
N TRP A 177 -10.39 -4.83 -1.84
CA TRP A 177 -9.24 -5.33 -2.60
C TRP A 177 -9.31 -4.92 -4.07
N ARG A 178 -10.53 -4.80 -4.65
CA ARG A 178 -10.75 -4.33 -6.02
C ARG A 178 -10.40 -2.87 -6.18
N ASP A 179 -10.66 -2.05 -5.15
CA ASP A 179 -10.28 -0.63 -5.17
C ASP A 179 -8.76 -0.50 -5.27
N VAL A 180 -8.01 -1.28 -4.50
CA VAL A 180 -6.54 -1.33 -4.60
C VAL A 180 -6.11 -1.89 -5.96
N TRP A 181 -6.70 -2.99 -6.40
CA TRP A 181 -6.40 -3.59 -7.70
C TRP A 181 -6.58 -2.62 -8.87
N SER A 182 -7.64 -1.79 -8.80
CA SER A 182 -7.99 -0.82 -9.85
C SER A 182 -6.99 0.31 -10.00
N VAL A 183 -6.27 0.68 -8.93
CA VAL A 183 -5.27 1.76 -8.95
C VAL A 183 -3.85 1.27 -9.28
N MET A 184 -3.65 -0.04 -9.40
CA MET A 184 -2.37 -0.65 -9.77
C MET A 184 -2.18 -0.70 -11.27
N LYS A 185 -0.98 -0.33 -11.74
CA LYS A 185 -0.52 -0.65 -13.09
C LYS A 185 -0.22 -2.15 -13.25
N PRO A 186 -0.17 -2.67 -14.49
CA PRO A 186 0.05 -4.09 -14.76
C PRO A 186 1.26 -4.68 -14.04
N GLN A 187 2.42 -4.03 -14.07
CA GLN A 187 3.62 -4.56 -13.40
C GLN A 187 3.46 -4.71 -11.87
N CYS A 188 2.68 -3.85 -11.22
CA CYS A 188 2.39 -3.98 -9.80
C CYS A 188 1.48 -5.18 -9.54
N ARG A 189 0.51 -5.43 -10.43
CA ARG A 189 -0.36 -6.60 -10.35
C ARG A 189 0.43 -7.89 -10.53
N ASP A 190 1.39 -7.90 -11.45
CA ASP A 190 2.28 -9.05 -11.68
C ASP A 190 3.05 -9.44 -10.40
N GLU A 191 3.61 -8.46 -9.67
CA GLU A 191 4.29 -8.73 -8.39
C GLU A 191 3.31 -9.17 -7.29
N VAL A 192 2.08 -8.67 -7.28
CA VAL A 192 1.08 -9.12 -6.29
C VAL A 192 0.73 -10.59 -6.46
N VAL A 193 0.66 -11.06 -7.71
CA VAL A 193 0.27 -12.44 -8.03
C VAL A 193 1.45 -13.40 -8.17
N LEU A 194 2.67 -12.92 -7.92
CA LEU A 194 3.88 -13.72 -7.83
C LEU A 194 4.04 -14.25 -6.41
N ILE A 195 3.87 -15.55 -6.22
CA ILE A 195 3.91 -16.19 -4.90
C ILE A 195 5.12 -17.10 -4.82
N ASP A 196 5.97 -16.87 -3.82
CA ASP A 196 7.06 -17.78 -3.46
C ASP A 196 6.50 -19.10 -2.93
N ALA A 197 7.07 -20.22 -3.37
CA ALA A 197 6.65 -21.54 -2.91
C ALA A 197 6.77 -21.68 -1.37
N SER A 198 7.80 -21.08 -0.76
CA SER A 198 7.97 -21.06 0.70
C SER A 198 6.84 -20.31 1.41
N ALA A 199 6.39 -19.18 0.87
CA ALA A 199 5.27 -18.43 1.40
C ALA A 199 3.96 -19.22 1.28
N LEU A 200 3.71 -19.87 0.14
CA LEU A 200 2.56 -20.75 -0.03
C LEU A 200 2.61 -21.92 0.95
N MET A 201 3.77 -22.55 1.13
CA MET A 201 3.95 -23.68 2.03
C MET A 201 3.66 -23.28 3.49
N ALA A 202 4.14 -22.11 3.93
CA ALA A 202 3.85 -21.58 5.25
C ALA A 202 2.34 -21.34 5.45
N THR A 203 1.65 -20.78 4.45
CA THR A 203 0.19 -20.62 4.47
C THR A 203 -0.51 -21.97 4.53
N LEU A 204 -0.07 -22.95 3.72
CA LEU A 204 -0.62 -24.29 3.64
C LEU A 204 -0.49 -25.05 4.96
N GLU A 205 0.66 -24.98 5.63
CA GLU A 205 0.87 -25.62 6.92
C GLU A 205 -0.03 -25.05 8.02
N ASN A 206 -0.15 -23.73 8.07
CA ASN A 206 -1.03 -23.05 9.01
C ASN A 206 -2.49 -23.40 8.73
N TYR A 207 -2.87 -23.46 7.46
CA TYR A 207 -4.19 -23.89 7.02
C TYR A 207 -4.50 -25.33 7.44
N LEU A 208 -3.65 -26.29 7.08
CA LEU A 208 -3.84 -27.71 7.43
C LEU A 208 -3.91 -27.93 8.95
N ARG A 209 -3.10 -27.18 9.73
CA ARG A 209 -3.13 -27.22 11.20
C ARG A 209 -4.45 -26.66 11.75
N LYS A 210 -4.94 -25.54 11.22
CA LYS A 210 -6.19 -24.88 11.63
C LYS A 210 -7.41 -25.80 11.44
N HIS A 211 -7.43 -26.58 10.36
CA HIS A 211 -8.58 -27.43 9.99
C HIS A 211 -8.48 -28.89 10.43
N ARG A 212 -7.41 -29.27 11.13
CA ARG A 212 -7.22 -30.62 11.69
C ARG A 212 -7.34 -31.74 10.65
N PHE A 213 -6.77 -31.56 9.47
CA PHE A 213 -6.72 -32.60 8.45
C PHE A 213 -6.09 -33.90 9.02
N CYS A 214 -6.73 -35.05 8.78
CA CYS A 214 -6.13 -36.34 9.13
C CYS A 214 -4.84 -36.58 8.33
N GLY A 215 -3.98 -37.50 8.79
CA GLY A 215 -2.67 -37.77 8.19
C GLY A 215 -2.73 -38.05 6.68
N GLU A 216 -3.66 -38.90 6.24
CA GLU A 216 -3.81 -39.22 4.82
C GLU A 216 -4.24 -38.02 3.97
N CYS A 217 -5.19 -37.21 4.45
CA CYS A 217 -5.62 -36.02 3.71
C CYS A 217 -4.49 -34.98 3.67
N ARG A 218 -3.74 -34.82 4.77
CA ARG A 218 -2.57 -33.94 4.82
C ARG A 218 -1.55 -34.32 3.76
N THR A 219 -1.20 -35.61 3.66
CA THR A 219 -0.26 -36.10 2.64
C THR A 219 -0.73 -35.81 1.22
N LYS A 220 -2.02 -35.98 0.93
CA LYS A 220 -2.59 -35.65 -0.39
C LYS A 220 -2.49 -34.16 -0.72
N VAL A 221 -2.77 -33.27 0.24
CA VAL A 221 -2.62 -31.82 0.04
C VAL A 221 -1.16 -31.44 -0.19
N LEU A 222 -0.22 -32.03 0.56
CA LEU A 222 1.21 -31.80 0.35
C LEU A 222 1.68 -32.34 -1.02
N ARG A 223 1.14 -33.46 -1.49
CA ARG A 223 1.40 -33.97 -2.85
C ARG A 223 0.86 -33.01 -3.92
N ALA A 224 -0.35 -32.48 -3.75
CA ALA A 224 -0.93 -31.48 -4.65
C ALA A 224 -0.11 -30.18 -4.72
N TYR A 225 0.51 -29.78 -3.60
CA TYR A 225 1.47 -28.69 -3.54
C TYR A 225 2.76 -29.03 -4.30
N ALA A 226 3.37 -30.20 -4.05
CA ALA A 226 4.59 -30.62 -4.76
C ALA A 226 4.38 -30.68 -6.28
N LEU A 227 3.21 -31.15 -6.74
CA LEU A 227 2.83 -31.14 -8.15
C LEU A 227 2.78 -29.72 -8.75
N LEU A 228 2.47 -28.71 -7.93
CA LEU A 228 2.42 -27.32 -8.36
C LEU A 228 3.81 -26.67 -8.42
N VAL A 229 4.74 -27.03 -7.53
CA VAL A 229 6.00 -26.27 -7.35
C VAL A 229 7.28 -27.04 -7.66
N GLU A 230 7.24 -28.38 -7.69
CA GLU A 230 8.44 -29.23 -7.82
C GLU A 230 8.37 -30.13 -9.06
N GLU A 231 7.19 -30.67 -9.39
CA GLU A 231 7.06 -31.68 -10.45
C GLU A 231 7.00 -31.06 -11.86
N PRO A 232 7.91 -31.42 -12.79
CA PRO A 232 7.88 -30.91 -14.16
C PRO A 232 6.62 -31.31 -14.92
N ASP A 233 6.22 -32.58 -14.82
CA ASP A 233 5.05 -33.15 -15.50
C ASP A 233 4.00 -33.67 -14.50
N PRO A 234 3.16 -32.80 -13.93
CA PRO A 234 2.16 -33.19 -12.95
C PRO A 234 0.99 -33.98 -13.55
N ALA A 235 0.82 -33.98 -14.88
CA ALA A 235 -0.32 -34.60 -15.55
C ALA A 235 -0.27 -36.14 -15.52
N GLN A 236 0.90 -36.73 -15.26
CA GLN A 236 1.06 -38.17 -15.09
C GLN A 236 0.53 -38.68 -13.75
N GLU A 237 0.33 -37.80 -12.77
CA GLU A 237 -0.13 -38.20 -11.45
C GLU A 237 -1.59 -38.66 -11.50
N LYS A 238 -1.86 -39.85 -10.97
CA LYS A 238 -3.21 -40.41 -10.95
C LYS A 238 -4.17 -39.53 -10.16
N GLY A 239 -5.27 -39.12 -10.80
CA GLY A 239 -6.31 -38.29 -10.19
C GLY A 239 -5.99 -36.79 -10.19
N TYR A 240 -4.90 -36.38 -10.84
CA TYR A 240 -4.60 -34.98 -11.07
C TYR A 240 -5.57 -34.40 -12.11
N VAL A 241 -6.07 -33.20 -11.84
CA VAL A 241 -6.99 -32.47 -12.71
C VAL A 241 -6.27 -31.25 -13.28
N PRO A 242 -5.81 -31.28 -14.55
CA PRO A 242 -5.08 -30.16 -15.16
C PRO A 242 -5.87 -28.85 -15.20
N ALA A 243 -7.19 -28.94 -15.35
CA ALA A 243 -8.07 -27.78 -15.41
C ALA A 243 -8.03 -26.92 -14.13
N LEU A 244 -7.79 -27.51 -12.96
CA LEU A 244 -7.74 -26.77 -11.70
C LEU A 244 -6.52 -25.85 -11.59
N TYR A 245 -5.38 -26.27 -12.14
CA TYR A 245 -4.16 -25.45 -12.18
C TYR A 245 -3.97 -24.73 -13.52
N ALA A 246 -4.99 -24.73 -14.37
CA ALA A 246 -4.94 -24.07 -15.67
C ALA A 246 -4.67 -22.57 -15.52
N GLY A 247 -3.68 -22.08 -16.27
CA GLY A 247 -3.29 -20.67 -16.26
C GLY A 247 -2.41 -20.24 -15.09
N ILE A 248 -2.01 -21.17 -14.20
CA ILE A 248 -0.93 -20.93 -13.26
C ILE A 248 0.41 -21.23 -13.95
N LYS A 249 1.29 -20.23 -14.04
CA LYS A 249 2.65 -20.43 -14.55
C LYS A 249 3.58 -20.76 -13.39
N ARG A 250 4.53 -21.66 -13.64
CA ARG A 250 5.45 -22.20 -12.64
C ARG A 250 6.88 -21.86 -13.05
N CYS A 251 7.64 -21.27 -12.14
CA CYS A 251 9.10 -21.18 -12.26
C CYS A 251 9.72 -22.20 -11.31
N LEU A 252 10.06 -23.40 -11.81
CA LEU A 252 10.62 -24.47 -10.98
C LEU A 252 12.00 -24.15 -10.39
N PRO A 253 12.95 -23.52 -11.15
CA PRO A 253 14.27 -23.18 -10.60
C PRO A 253 14.20 -22.19 -9.43
N ASP A 254 13.42 -21.13 -9.60
CA ASP A 254 13.28 -20.06 -8.60
C ASP A 254 12.17 -20.36 -7.58
N LYS A 255 11.42 -21.44 -7.78
CA LYS A 255 10.25 -21.84 -6.97
C LYS A 255 9.20 -20.72 -6.83
N HIS A 256 8.87 -20.08 -7.95
CA HIS A 256 7.81 -19.07 -8.02
C HIS A 256 6.55 -19.57 -8.72
N ILE A 257 5.41 -19.07 -8.26
CA ILE A 257 4.09 -19.32 -8.83
C ILE A 257 3.57 -17.99 -9.35
N HIS A 258 3.23 -17.91 -10.63
CA HIS A 258 2.66 -16.70 -11.24
C HIS A 258 1.21 -16.97 -11.61
N LEU A 259 0.29 -16.28 -10.93
CA LEU A 259 -1.13 -16.38 -11.22
C LEU A 259 -1.54 -15.38 -12.32
N GLN A 260 -2.76 -15.53 -12.84
CA GLN A 260 -3.28 -14.59 -13.84
C GLN A 260 -3.65 -13.26 -13.21
N THR A 261 -3.40 -12.15 -13.91
CA THR A 261 -3.78 -10.79 -13.48
C THR A 261 -5.18 -10.36 -13.91
N LYS A 262 -5.99 -11.30 -14.42
CA LYS A 262 -7.40 -11.02 -14.75
C LYS A 262 -8.20 -10.82 -13.46
N THR A 263 -8.97 -9.75 -13.39
CA THR A 263 -9.73 -9.36 -12.19
C THR A 263 -10.73 -10.43 -11.78
N GLU A 264 -11.37 -11.08 -12.75
CA GLU A 264 -12.33 -12.17 -12.54
C GLU A 264 -11.64 -13.37 -11.91
N TYR A 265 -10.49 -13.78 -12.46
CA TYR A 265 -9.68 -14.87 -11.93
C TYR A 265 -9.27 -14.61 -10.47
N ILE A 266 -8.79 -13.40 -10.15
CA ILE A 266 -8.41 -13.04 -8.78
C ILE A 266 -9.64 -13.00 -7.87
N SER A 267 -10.79 -12.54 -8.36
CA SER A 267 -12.03 -12.58 -7.61
C SER A 267 -12.42 -14.00 -7.25
N ASP A 268 -12.46 -14.91 -8.22
CA ASP A 268 -12.86 -16.30 -8.00
C ASP A 268 -11.92 -16.99 -7.00
N LEU A 269 -10.62 -16.70 -7.09
CA LEU A 269 -9.61 -17.22 -6.18
C LEU A 269 -9.80 -16.69 -4.74
N ILE A 270 -10.09 -15.40 -4.57
CA ILE A 270 -10.36 -14.80 -3.25
C ILE A 270 -11.69 -15.31 -2.69
N THR A 271 -12.74 -15.45 -3.51
CA THR A 271 -14.04 -16.01 -3.10
C THR A 271 -13.90 -17.46 -2.63
N ARG A 272 -12.98 -18.23 -3.21
CA ARG A 272 -12.65 -19.58 -2.69
C ARG A 272 -12.04 -19.53 -1.28
N ALA A 273 -11.22 -18.52 -1.00
CA ALA A 273 -10.56 -18.32 0.29
C ALA A 273 -11.43 -17.63 1.36
N GLU A 274 -12.51 -16.97 0.96
CA GLU A 274 -13.38 -16.16 1.81
C GLU A 274 -13.86 -16.87 3.10
N PRO A 275 -14.35 -18.13 3.07
CA PRO A 275 -14.74 -18.85 4.29
C PRO A 275 -13.61 -18.90 5.32
N GLU A 276 -12.36 -18.97 4.86
CA GLU A 276 -11.19 -19.06 5.71
C GLU A 276 -10.77 -17.74 6.32
N LEU A 277 -10.91 -16.67 5.53
CA LEU A 277 -10.63 -15.32 5.95
C LEU A 277 -11.65 -14.82 6.98
N MET A 278 -12.91 -15.27 6.88
CA MET A 278 -13.99 -15.03 7.86
C MET A 278 -13.87 -15.85 9.15
N GLY A 279 -12.86 -16.73 9.24
CA GLY A 279 -12.58 -17.50 10.46
C GLY A 279 -13.43 -18.76 10.61
N SER A 280 -13.99 -19.29 9.52
CA SER A 280 -14.62 -20.62 9.54
C SER A 280 -13.61 -21.66 10.05
N ARG A 281 -14.09 -22.52 10.96
CA ARG A 281 -13.32 -23.65 11.53
C ARG A 281 -14.10 -24.94 11.34
N ARG A 282 -14.43 -25.24 10.09
CA ARG A 282 -15.01 -26.54 9.73
C ARG A 282 -13.89 -27.56 9.55
N GLU A 283 -14.15 -28.77 10.00
CA GLU A 283 -13.30 -29.92 9.66
C GLU A 283 -13.34 -30.12 8.15
N ARG A 284 -12.17 -30.38 7.55
CA ARG A 284 -12.02 -30.57 6.10
C ARG A 284 -11.25 -31.86 5.81
N HIS A 285 -11.60 -32.47 4.69
CA HIS A 285 -10.95 -33.69 4.23
C HIS A 285 -10.68 -33.59 2.72
N ALA A 286 -9.46 -33.93 2.33
CA ALA A 286 -9.06 -34.09 0.93
C ALA A 286 -9.02 -35.59 0.61
N LYS A 287 -10.16 -36.18 0.28
CA LYS A 287 -10.26 -37.63 0.01
C LYS A 287 -9.62 -38.01 -1.32
N THR A 288 -9.70 -37.12 -2.31
CA THR A 288 -9.13 -37.26 -3.66
C THR A 288 -8.03 -36.23 -3.89
N LEU A 289 -7.19 -36.47 -4.91
CA LEU A 289 -6.16 -35.52 -5.31
C LEU A 289 -6.78 -34.23 -5.88
N GLU A 290 -7.91 -34.32 -6.58
CA GLU A 290 -8.70 -33.17 -7.03
C GLU A 290 -9.06 -32.23 -5.87
N ILE A 291 -9.66 -32.76 -4.79
CA ILE A 291 -9.99 -31.95 -3.60
C ILE A 291 -8.71 -31.38 -2.99
N ALA A 292 -7.62 -32.15 -2.97
CA ALA A 292 -6.33 -31.66 -2.50
C ALA A 292 -5.79 -30.46 -3.32
N GLN A 293 -5.96 -30.47 -4.64
CA GLN A 293 -5.63 -29.32 -5.50
C GLN A 293 -6.51 -28.10 -5.18
N GLU A 294 -7.79 -28.32 -4.90
CA GLU A 294 -8.70 -27.23 -4.50
C GLU A 294 -8.28 -26.58 -3.17
N GLU A 295 -7.76 -27.35 -2.22
CA GLU A 295 -7.23 -26.83 -0.96
C GLU A 295 -5.96 -25.98 -1.18
N VAL A 296 -5.10 -26.36 -2.14
CA VAL A 296 -3.95 -25.54 -2.54
C VAL A 296 -4.41 -24.22 -3.20
N LEU A 297 -5.42 -24.26 -4.08
CA LEU A 297 -6.02 -23.04 -4.66
C LEU A 297 -6.62 -22.12 -3.58
N THR A 298 -7.25 -22.69 -2.56
CA THR A 298 -7.75 -21.93 -1.41
C THR A 298 -6.61 -21.20 -0.71
N CYS A 299 -5.46 -21.86 -0.50
CA CYS A 299 -4.28 -21.25 0.10
C CYS A 299 -3.65 -20.15 -0.78
N LEU A 300 -3.62 -20.33 -2.10
CA LEU A 300 -3.22 -19.26 -3.04
C LEU A 300 -4.11 -18.02 -2.90
N GLY A 301 -5.43 -18.22 -2.79
CA GLY A 301 -6.37 -17.11 -2.54
C GLY A 301 -6.12 -16.38 -1.22
N ILE A 302 -5.78 -17.11 -0.16
CA ILE A 302 -5.35 -16.51 1.12
C ILE A 302 -4.10 -15.65 0.92
N CYS A 303 -3.07 -16.16 0.24
CA CYS A 303 -1.84 -15.42 -0.02
C CYS A 303 -2.09 -14.10 -0.78
N VAL A 304 -2.87 -14.16 -1.87
CA VAL A 304 -3.21 -12.97 -2.67
C VAL A 304 -4.01 -11.96 -1.85
N TYR A 305 -5.04 -12.42 -1.13
CA TYR A 305 -5.86 -11.54 -0.31
C TYR A 305 -5.05 -10.85 0.78
N GLU A 306 -4.22 -11.59 1.51
CA GLU A 306 -3.41 -11.01 2.59
C GLU A 306 -2.43 -9.96 2.05
N ARG A 307 -1.81 -10.22 0.89
CA ARG A 307 -0.93 -9.25 0.24
C ARG A 307 -1.70 -7.99 -0.18
N LEU A 308 -2.85 -8.14 -0.84
CA LEU A 308 -3.71 -7.00 -1.22
C LEU A 308 -4.19 -6.20 -0.02
N HIS A 309 -4.56 -6.88 1.07
CA HIS A 309 -4.98 -6.25 2.31
C HIS A 309 -3.83 -5.45 2.96
N ARG A 310 -2.61 -5.99 2.97
CA ARG A 310 -1.43 -5.23 3.42
C ARG A 310 -1.21 -3.99 2.56
N ILE A 311 -1.27 -4.12 1.24
CA ILE A 311 -1.13 -2.98 0.32
C ILE A 311 -2.21 -1.93 0.61
N GLN A 312 -3.46 -2.35 0.80
CA GLN A 312 -4.56 -1.45 1.16
C GLN A 312 -4.25 -0.66 2.43
N LEU A 313 -3.79 -1.32 3.48
CA LEU A 313 -3.45 -0.68 4.75
C LEU A 313 -2.33 0.34 4.57
N ARG A 314 -1.27 -0.02 3.84
CA ARG A 314 -0.11 0.85 3.58
C ARG A 314 -0.46 2.04 2.69
N LEU A 315 -1.37 1.87 1.73
CA LEU A 315 -1.82 2.93 0.82
C LEU A 315 -2.77 3.93 1.50
N ARG A 316 -3.49 3.49 2.54
CA ARG A 316 -4.38 4.34 3.33
C ARG A 316 -3.68 5.07 4.47
N GLU A 317 -2.60 4.49 4.99
CA GLU A 317 -1.75 5.09 6.02
C GLU A 317 -0.94 6.27 5.48
#